data_AF-A0A9W7HB96-F1
#
_entry.id   AF-A0A9W7HB96-F1
#
_cell.length_a   1.000
_cell.length_b   1.000
_cell.length_c   1.000
_cell.angle_alpha   90.00
_cell.angle_beta   90.00
_cell.angle_gamma   90.00
#
_symmetry.space_group_name_H-M   'P 1'
#
loop_
_entity.id
_entity.type
_entity.pdbx_description
1 polymer ?
#
loop_
_entity_poly.entity_id
_entity_poly.type
_entity_poly.pdbx_seq_one_letter_code
_entity_poly.pdbx_strand_id
1 'polypeptide(L)'
;MARALHTRTLLVLCLVSLTLHMTAGVGFREWCIADEQTPEEELLRALDWACGKGGADCTKIQKDQPCYYPNSIKDHASYAFNNYYQKFKNKGATCYFNSAAIITDLDPSHNSCKFETAP
;
A
#
# COMPACT_ATOMS: atom_id res chain seq x y z
N MET A 1 -7.05 -52.10 15.44
CA MET A 1 -7.73 -50.85 15.85
C MET A 1 -7.01 -49.56 15.45
N ALA A 2 -5.69 -49.57 15.16
CA ALA A 2 -4.92 -48.37 14.77
C ALA A 2 -5.23 -47.78 13.36
N ARG A 3 -5.78 -48.60 12.44
CA ARG A 3 -6.10 -48.19 11.06
C ARG A 3 -7.33 -47.28 10.93
N ALA A 4 -8.30 -47.43 11.84
CA ALA A 4 -9.53 -46.64 11.88
C ALA A 4 -9.32 -45.25 12.50
N LEU A 5 -8.29 -45.09 13.33
CA LEU A 5 -7.94 -43.81 13.96
C LEU A 5 -7.27 -42.87 12.94
N HIS A 6 -6.38 -43.38 12.08
CA HIS A 6 -5.70 -42.60 11.04
C HIS A 6 -6.66 -42.04 9.98
N THR A 7 -7.64 -42.83 9.56
CA THR A 7 -8.67 -42.39 8.59
C THR A 7 -9.57 -41.30 9.15
N ARG A 8 -9.87 -41.34 10.45
CA ARG A 8 -10.63 -40.29 11.14
C ARG A 8 -9.83 -38.99 11.29
N THR A 9 -8.54 -39.07 11.60
CA THR A 9 -7.66 -37.88 11.70
C THR A 9 -7.48 -37.20 10.35
N LEU A 10 -7.32 -37.97 9.26
CA LEU A 10 -7.18 -37.44 7.88
C LEU A 10 -8.46 -36.71 7.40
N LEU A 11 -9.65 -37.21 7.74
CA LEU A 11 -10.92 -36.59 7.34
C LEU A 11 -11.17 -35.26 8.07
N VAL A 12 -10.80 -35.18 9.35
CA VAL A 12 -10.88 -33.95 10.15
C VAL A 12 -9.89 -32.89 9.65
N LEU A 13 -8.66 -33.26 9.32
CA LEU A 13 -7.66 -32.37 8.72
C LEU A 13 -8.13 -31.76 7.39
N CYS A 14 -8.85 -32.52 6.56
CA CYS A 14 -9.40 -32.07 5.29
C CYS A 14 -10.57 -31.06 5.48
N LEU A 15 -11.44 -31.31 6.45
CA LEU A 15 -12.54 -30.40 6.80
C LEU A 15 -12.03 -29.07 7.41
N VAL A 16 -10.97 -29.10 8.22
CA VAL A 16 -10.34 -27.89 8.78
C VAL A 16 -9.66 -27.04 7.70
N SER A 17 -9.06 -27.69 6.69
CA SER A 17 -8.46 -26.99 5.54
C SER A 17 -9.52 -26.44 4.57
N LEU A 18 -10.71 -27.06 4.47
CA LEU A 18 -11.85 -26.50 3.75
C LEU A 18 -12.43 -25.24 4.44
N THR A 19 -12.49 -25.19 5.78
CA THR A 19 -12.98 -24.01 6.52
C THR A 19 -12.02 -22.82 6.53
N LEU A 20 -10.75 -23.00 6.16
CA LEU A 20 -9.75 -21.94 6.05
C LEU A 20 -9.79 -21.21 4.68
N HIS A 21 -10.87 -21.39 3.90
CA HIS A 21 -11.06 -20.65 2.66
C HIS A 21 -11.67 -19.28 2.96
N MET A 22 -10.77 -18.29 3.02
CA MET A 22 -11.01 -16.88 2.75
C MET A 22 -12.17 -16.25 3.53
N THR A 23 -11.86 -15.71 4.71
CA THR A 23 -12.52 -14.46 5.10
C THR A 23 -12.16 -13.44 4.02
N ALA A 24 -13.03 -13.26 3.02
CA ALA A 24 -12.97 -12.13 2.12
C ALA A 24 -12.98 -10.89 3.02
N GLY A 25 -11.81 -10.27 3.18
CA GLY A 25 -11.64 -9.11 4.03
C GLY A 25 -12.65 -8.06 3.61
N VAL A 26 -13.40 -7.55 4.56
CA VAL A 26 -14.06 -6.25 4.39
C VAL A 26 -12.93 -5.28 4.04
N GLY A 27 -12.83 -4.90 2.77
CA GLY A 27 -11.69 -4.14 2.27
C GLY A 27 -11.72 -2.73 2.83
N PHE A 28 -10.98 -2.50 3.91
CA PHE A 28 -10.69 -1.15 4.38
C PHE A 28 -9.79 -0.47 3.36
N ARG A 29 -10.19 0.70 2.87
CA ARG A 29 -9.34 1.51 1.99
C ARG A 29 -8.31 2.20 2.87
N GLU A 30 -7.07 2.08 2.46
CA GLU A 30 -5.94 2.72 3.12
C GLU A 30 -5.04 3.34 2.06
N TRP A 31 -4.40 4.44 2.41
CA TRP A 31 -3.44 5.17 1.59
C TRP A 31 -2.14 5.31 2.35
N CYS A 32 -1.03 5.30 1.62
CA CYS A 32 0.29 5.61 2.15
C CYS A 32 0.66 7.04 1.80
N ILE A 33 0.73 7.93 2.78
CA ILE A 33 1.03 9.36 2.58
C ILE A 33 2.33 9.75 3.29
N ALA A 34 2.91 10.90 2.92
CA ALA A 34 4.06 11.44 3.61
C ALA A 34 3.72 11.79 5.07
N ASP A 35 4.62 11.49 5.99
CA ASP A 35 4.52 11.96 7.38
C ASP A 35 4.91 13.44 7.46
N GLU A 36 4.01 14.27 8.02
CA GLU A 36 4.22 15.71 8.16
C GLU A 36 5.40 16.07 9.07
N GLN A 37 5.82 15.15 9.93
CA GLN A 37 6.95 15.37 10.85
C GLN A 37 8.31 15.04 10.20
N THR A 38 8.32 14.50 8.98
CA THR A 38 9.56 14.10 8.31
C THR A 38 10.29 15.32 7.76
N PRO A 39 11.62 15.45 7.99
CA PRO A 39 12.43 16.48 7.37
C PRO A 39 12.34 16.46 5.82
N GLU A 40 12.28 17.63 5.22
CA GLU A 40 12.10 17.79 3.76
C GLU A 40 13.20 17.06 2.95
N GLU A 41 14.43 17.01 3.44
CA GLU A 41 15.54 16.30 2.81
C GLU A 41 15.35 14.78 2.78
N GLU A 42 14.73 14.20 3.81
CA GLU A 42 14.41 12.78 3.87
C GLU A 42 13.22 12.47 2.95
N LEU A 43 12.21 13.35 2.93
CA LEU A 43 11.08 13.24 2.01
C LEU A 43 11.53 13.30 0.56
N LEU A 44 12.42 14.22 0.19
CA LEU A 44 12.94 14.31 -1.18
C LEU A 44 13.69 13.05 -1.58
N ARG A 45 14.56 12.52 -0.71
CA ARG A 45 15.31 11.28 -0.97
C ARG A 45 14.38 10.08 -1.14
N ALA A 46 13.34 9.99 -0.32
CA ALA A 46 12.34 8.94 -0.42
C ALA A 46 11.47 9.08 -1.68
N LEU A 47 11.08 10.30 -2.05
CA LEU A 47 10.36 10.61 -3.30
C LEU A 47 11.20 10.22 -4.53
N ASP A 48 12.47 10.62 -4.57
CA ASP A 48 13.41 10.26 -5.65
C ASP A 48 13.55 8.75 -5.79
N TRP A 49 13.66 8.04 -4.66
CA TRP A 49 13.68 6.58 -4.67
C TRP A 49 12.37 6.00 -5.21
N ALA A 50 11.21 6.48 -4.73
CA ALA A 50 9.90 5.98 -5.12
C ALA A 50 9.70 6.12 -6.64
N CYS A 51 9.96 7.30 -7.20
CA CYS A 51 9.82 7.57 -8.63
C CYS A 51 10.91 6.90 -9.49
N GLY A 52 12.09 6.65 -8.93
CA GLY A 52 13.19 5.98 -9.60
C GLY A 52 13.15 4.46 -9.40
N LYS A 53 13.99 3.98 -8.47
CA LYS A 53 14.20 2.54 -8.24
C LYS A 53 12.96 1.82 -7.68
N GLY A 54 12.11 2.53 -6.94
CA GLY A 54 10.87 2.00 -6.38
C GLY A 54 9.82 1.71 -7.45
N GLY A 55 9.85 2.43 -8.58
CA GLY A 55 8.97 2.20 -9.71
C GLY A 55 7.52 2.65 -9.49
N ALA A 56 7.31 3.68 -8.65
CA ALA A 56 6.07 4.46 -8.62
C ALA A 56 5.87 5.18 -9.97
N ASP A 57 4.63 5.30 -10.41
CA ASP A 57 4.27 6.20 -11.52
C ASP A 57 4.12 7.63 -10.98
N CYS A 58 5.15 8.44 -11.23
CA CYS A 58 5.21 9.84 -10.84
C CYS A 58 4.85 10.80 -11.98
N THR A 59 4.17 10.33 -13.03
CA THR A 59 3.73 11.20 -14.13
C THR A 59 2.69 12.22 -13.65
N LYS A 60 1.77 11.84 -12.75
CA LYS A 60 0.69 12.74 -12.31
C LYS A 60 1.13 13.91 -11.42
N ILE A 61 2.34 13.86 -10.87
CA ILE A 61 2.92 14.95 -10.05
C ILE A 61 3.81 15.90 -10.86
N GLN A 62 3.96 15.69 -12.18
CA GLN A 62 4.74 16.59 -13.02
C GLN A 62 3.96 17.89 -13.29
N LYS A 63 4.67 18.93 -13.75
CA LYS A 63 4.04 20.19 -14.14
C LYS A 63 2.87 19.96 -15.12
N ASP A 64 1.79 20.71 -14.92
CA ASP A 64 0.55 20.65 -15.70
C ASP A 64 -0.24 19.34 -15.57
N GLN A 65 0.12 18.48 -14.60
CA GLN A 65 -0.59 17.24 -14.30
C GLN A 65 -1.52 17.37 -13.08
N PRO A 66 -2.51 16.47 -12.92
CA PRO A 66 -3.57 16.64 -11.93
C PRO A 66 -3.12 16.73 -10.48
N CYS A 67 -1.98 16.13 -10.12
CA CYS A 67 -1.43 16.11 -8.76
C CYS A 67 -0.20 17.01 -8.61
N TYR A 68 0.02 17.96 -9.53
CA TYR A 68 1.10 18.94 -9.38
C TYR A 68 0.85 19.92 -8.23
N TYR A 69 -0.41 20.32 -8.04
CA TYR A 69 -0.80 21.25 -6.98
C TYR A 69 -1.49 20.50 -5.82
N PRO A 70 -1.11 20.78 -4.56
CA PRO A 70 -0.11 21.78 -4.14
C PRO A 70 1.32 21.38 -4.54
N ASN A 71 2.11 22.37 -4.98
CA ASN A 71 3.48 22.14 -5.46
C ASN A 71 4.44 22.13 -4.27
N SER A 72 4.38 21.06 -3.47
CA SER A 72 5.27 20.82 -2.35
C SER A 72 5.84 19.40 -2.41
N ILE A 73 7.02 19.22 -1.83
CA ILE A 73 7.65 17.89 -1.73
C ILE A 73 6.75 16.92 -0.97
N LYS A 74 6.05 17.39 0.08
CA LYS A 74 5.13 16.56 0.87
C LYS A 74 3.96 16.02 0.04
N ASP A 75 3.35 16.87 -0.79
CA ASP A 75 2.20 16.48 -1.61
C ASP A 75 2.63 15.51 -2.72
N HIS A 76 3.75 15.79 -3.38
CA HIS A 76 4.32 14.93 -4.41
C HIS A 76 4.78 13.58 -3.84
N ALA A 77 5.44 13.59 -2.68
CA ALA A 77 5.82 12.39 -1.93
C ALA A 77 4.61 11.56 -1.55
N SER A 78 3.56 12.17 -1.01
CA SER A 78 2.32 11.46 -0.65
C SER A 78 1.74 10.71 -1.84
N TYR A 79 1.66 11.36 -3.01
CA TYR A 79 1.14 10.71 -4.22
C TYR A 79 2.04 9.54 -4.67
N ALA A 80 3.36 9.77 -4.72
CA ALA A 80 4.33 8.75 -5.14
C ALA A 80 4.35 7.55 -4.19
N PHE A 81 4.31 7.79 -2.88
CA PHE A 81 4.30 6.76 -1.84
C PHE A 81 3.05 5.90 -1.95
N ASN A 82 1.88 6.53 -2.12
CA ASN A 82 0.65 5.78 -2.32
C ASN A 82 0.70 4.94 -3.61
N ASN A 83 1.14 5.53 -4.73
CA ASN A 83 1.20 4.78 -5.98
C ASN A 83 2.12 3.55 -5.86
N TYR A 84 3.32 3.70 -5.29
CA TYR A 84 4.21 2.58 -4.99
C TYR A 84 3.54 1.54 -4.08
N TYR A 85 2.98 2.00 -2.97
CA TYR A 85 2.39 1.14 -1.96
C TYR A 85 1.26 0.31 -2.55
N GLN A 86 0.30 0.91 -3.26
CA GLN A 86 -0.82 0.18 -3.86
C GLN A 86 -0.34 -0.81 -4.93
N LYS A 87 0.68 -0.45 -5.71
CA LYS A 87 1.23 -1.28 -6.78
C LYS A 87 1.94 -2.53 -6.25
N PHE A 88 2.56 -2.44 -5.08
CA PHE A 88 3.47 -3.48 -4.57
C PHE A 88 3.10 -4.05 -3.20
N LYS A 89 2.05 -3.58 -2.51
CA LYS A 89 1.64 -4.10 -1.19
C LYS A 89 1.34 -5.60 -1.21
N ASN A 90 0.72 -6.08 -2.28
CA ASN A 90 0.44 -7.51 -2.50
C ASN A 90 1.72 -8.35 -2.76
N LYS A 91 2.88 -7.69 -2.89
CA LYS A 91 4.21 -8.30 -3.00
C LYS A 91 5.09 -8.01 -1.77
N GLY A 92 4.50 -7.53 -0.68
CA GLY A 92 5.18 -7.26 0.58
C GLY A 92 5.76 -5.86 0.73
N ALA A 93 5.46 -4.92 -0.17
CA ALA A 93 5.82 -3.53 0.05
C ALA A 93 5.07 -2.95 1.26
N THR A 94 5.76 -2.14 2.05
CA THR A 94 5.20 -1.45 3.22
C THR A 94 5.19 0.05 3.02
N CYS A 95 4.35 0.76 3.77
CA CYS A 95 4.37 2.22 3.84
C CYS A 95 5.49 2.71 4.79
N TYR A 96 6.74 2.32 4.51
CA TYR A 96 7.86 2.63 5.41
C TYR A 96 8.67 3.84 4.95
N PHE A 97 9.23 3.82 3.73
CA PHE A 97 10.01 4.93 3.16
C PHE A 97 11.04 5.56 4.12
N ASN A 98 11.75 4.76 4.92
CA ASN A 98 12.65 5.22 5.99
C ASN A 98 11.94 6.02 7.11
N SER A 99 10.75 5.57 7.49
CA SER A 99 9.81 6.24 8.40
C SER A 99 9.27 7.59 7.88
N ALA A 100 9.41 7.86 6.57
CA ALA A 100 8.94 9.10 5.96
C ALA A 100 7.44 9.10 5.61
N ALA A 101 6.73 8.00 5.90
CA ALA A 101 5.38 7.77 5.45
C ALA A 101 4.51 7.09 6.52
N ILE A 102 3.22 7.34 6.44
CA ILE A 102 2.19 6.79 7.34
C ILE A 102 1.00 6.25 6.54
N ILE A 103 0.32 5.27 7.12
CA ILE A 103 -0.96 4.79 6.63
C ILE A 103 -2.08 5.71 7.14
N THR A 104 -3.02 6.03 6.27
CA THR A 104 -4.25 6.76 6.59
C THR A 104 -5.46 6.06 5.99
N ASP A 105 -6.61 6.14 6.66
CA ASP A 105 -7.94 5.74 6.16
C ASP A 105 -8.73 6.95 5.62
N LEU A 106 -8.14 8.15 5.67
CA LEU A 106 -8.69 9.36 5.08
C LEU A 106 -8.21 9.51 3.64
N ASP A 107 -9.15 9.56 2.69
CA ASP A 107 -8.84 9.74 1.26
C ASP A 107 -8.12 11.08 1.03
N PRO A 108 -6.84 11.08 0.61
CA PRO A 108 -6.06 12.30 0.36
C PRO A 108 -6.40 12.92 -1.01
N SER A 109 -7.29 12.33 -1.79
CA SER A 109 -7.71 12.83 -3.09
C SER A 109 -8.39 14.20 -2.98
N HIS A 110 -8.07 15.09 -3.90
CA HIS A 110 -8.61 16.45 -3.94
C HIS A 110 -8.65 16.94 -5.38
N ASN A 111 -9.68 17.74 -5.73
CA ASN A 111 -9.89 18.23 -7.09
C ASN A 111 -9.78 17.08 -8.13
N SER A 112 -8.93 17.25 -9.13
CA SER A 112 -8.59 16.26 -10.16
C SER A 112 -7.47 15.29 -9.74
N CYS A 113 -6.76 15.54 -8.64
CA CYS A 113 -5.77 14.62 -8.10
C CYS A 113 -6.45 13.45 -7.40
N LYS A 114 -6.36 12.25 -7.97
CA LYS A 114 -6.95 11.02 -7.42
C LYS A 114 -5.88 10.04 -6.99
N PHE A 115 -5.91 9.66 -5.72
CA PHE A 115 -5.04 8.63 -5.16
C PHE A 115 -5.67 7.26 -5.37
N GLU A 116 -4.88 6.34 -5.91
CA GLU A 116 -5.35 5.00 -6.23
C GLU A 116 -5.51 4.14 -4.96
N THR A 117 -6.37 3.13 -5.03
CA THR A 117 -6.48 2.05 -4.05
C THR A 117 -6.51 0.73 -4.80
N ALA A 118 -5.55 -0.15 -4.56
CA ALA A 118 -5.59 -1.51 -5.09
C ALA A 118 -6.46 -2.39 -4.17
N PRO A 119 -7.29 -3.29 -4.74
CA PRO A 119 -8.05 -4.27 -3.96
C PRO A 119 -7.14 -5.30 -3.28
#